data_AF-A0A7R9XZY2-F1
#
_entry.id   AF-A0A7R9XZY2-F1
#
_cell.length_a   1.000
_cell.length_b   1.000
_cell.length_c   1.000
_cell.angle_alpha   90.00
_cell.angle_beta   90.00
_cell.angle_gamma   90.00
#
_symmetry.space_group_name_H-M   'P 1'
#
loop_
_entity.id
_entity.type
_entity.pdbx_description
1 polymer ?
#
loop_
_entity_poly.entity_id
_entity_poly.type
_entity_poly.pdbx_seq_one_letter_code
_entity_poly.pdbx_strand_id
1 'polypeptide(L)'
;ARHDARRRRRGSMSGNSAKNAALGASLASSFVTELKALEIPAEVPEGAPMSQLHLAADAVNMNATKTQMLFSDGNGVDATAAAAALKELHLVVMGFVAHAQAALGTQGKTFDAAVKAASTTLSRACGNLIKVATENETRSEWLKPALAEVYEAVKAVKQLPKDGRAAVAKAMLKAATIVKDVSNELSELGSGGGVFRA
;
A
#
# COMPACT_ATOMS: atom_id res chain seq x y z
N ALA A 1 -3.20 -12.28 45.87
CA ALA A 1 -4.39 -12.37 44.98
C ALA A 1 -4.51 -11.21 43.98
N ARG A 2 -4.93 -9.99 44.36
CA ARG A 2 -5.10 -8.85 43.41
C ARG A 2 -3.78 -8.35 42.80
N HIS A 3 -2.69 -8.40 43.55
CA HIS A 3 -1.34 -8.04 43.07
C HIS A 3 -0.78 -9.08 42.08
N ASP A 4 -0.99 -10.37 42.33
CA ASP A 4 -0.56 -11.46 41.43
C ASP A 4 -1.34 -11.49 40.12
N ALA A 5 -2.65 -11.22 40.16
CA ALA A 5 -3.47 -11.15 38.96
C ALA A 5 -3.03 -10.00 38.03
N ARG A 6 -2.63 -8.85 38.59
CA ARG A 6 -2.07 -7.72 37.83
C ARG A 6 -0.71 -8.05 37.23
N ARG A 7 0.18 -8.73 37.97
CA ARG A 7 1.47 -9.18 37.45
C ARG A 7 1.32 -10.21 36.32
N ARG A 8 0.40 -11.17 36.47
CA ARG A 8 0.10 -12.17 35.42
C ARG A 8 -0.50 -11.53 34.16
N ARG A 9 -1.40 -10.56 34.30
CA ARG A 9 -1.93 -9.79 33.15
C ARG A 9 -0.85 -8.97 32.44
N ARG A 10 0.01 -8.26 33.17
CA ARG A 10 1.13 -7.52 32.57
C ARG A 10 2.13 -8.44 31.85
N GLY A 11 2.47 -9.58 32.44
CA GLY A 11 3.33 -10.58 31.79
C GLY A 11 2.70 -11.17 30.53
N SER A 12 1.39 -11.44 30.54
CA SER A 12 0.64 -11.93 29.37
C SER A 12 0.53 -10.90 28.25
N MET A 13 0.33 -9.61 28.58
CA MET A 13 0.27 -8.55 27.57
C MET A 13 1.63 -8.30 26.92
N SER A 14 2.71 -8.29 27.70
CA SER A 14 4.08 -8.20 27.18
C SER A 14 4.44 -9.39 26.27
N GLY A 15 3.99 -10.60 26.62
CA GLY A 15 4.18 -11.80 25.79
C GLY A 15 3.42 -11.77 24.46
N ASN A 16 2.20 -11.21 24.44
CA ASN A 16 1.43 -11.06 23.21
C ASN A 16 1.99 -9.95 22.31
N SER A 17 2.37 -8.81 22.90
CA SER A 17 3.04 -7.70 22.21
C SER A 17 4.24 -8.18 21.39
N ALA A 18 5.17 -8.90 22.04
CA ALA A 18 6.37 -9.39 21.38
C ALA A 18 6.08 -10.36 20.23
N LYS A 19 5.08 -11.25 20.39
CA LYS A 19 4.64 -12.16 19.32
C LYS A 19 4.04 -11.41 18.14
N ASN A 20 3.19 -10.42 18.42
CA ASN A 20 2.53 -9.62 17.40
C ASN A 20 3.54 -8.76 16.64
N ALA A 21 4.51 -8.16 17.32
CA ALA A 21 5.61 -7.41 16.71
C ALA A 21 6.48 -8.29 15.79
N ALA A 22 6.85 -9.49 16.26
CA ALA A 22 7.65 -10.44 15.46
C ALA A 22 6.89 -10.91 14.21
N LEU A 23 5.62 -11.26 14.35
CA LEU A 23 4.77 -11.65 13.22
C LEU A 23 4.59 -10.49 12.23
N GLY A 24 4.30 -9.29 12.73
CA GLY A 24 4.12 -8.10 11.92
C GLY A 24 5.38 -7.76 11.10
N ALA A 25 6.55 -7.80 11.73
CA ALA A 25 7.83 -7.59 11.04
C ALA A 25 8.09 -8.64 9.94
N SER A 26 7.78 -9.92 10.22
CA SER A 26 7.89 -11.00 9.24
C SER A 26 6.98 -10.79 8.04
N LEU A 27 5.71 -10.44 8.25
CA LEU A 27 4.74 -10.24 7.18
C LEU A 27 4.99 -8.96 6.37
N ALA A 28 5.42 -7.88 7.03
CA ALA A 28 5.81 -6.65 6.33
C ALA A 28 7.01 -6.91 5.38
N SER A 29 7.92 -7.81 5.77
CA SER A 29 9.06 -8.20 4.95
C SER A 29 8.68 -9.12 3.78
N SER A 30 7.68 -10.00 3.96
CA SER A 30 7.24 -10.88 2.87
C SER A 30 6.56 -10.10 1.73
N PHE A 31 5.83 -9.02 2.02
CA PHE A 31 5.27 -8.14 1.00
C PHE A 31 6.32 -7.59 0.03
N VAL A 32 7.49 -7.19 0.53
CA VAL A 32 8.59 -6.72 -0.31
C VAL A 32 9.11 -7.84 -1.22
N THR A 33 9.14 -9.07 -0.71
CA THR A 33 9.59 -10.24 -1.47
C THR A 33 8.59 -10.62 -2.56
N GLU A 34 7.29 -10.57 -2.27
CA GLU A 34 6.20 -10.89 -3.19
C GLU A 34 6.12 -9.94 -4.38
N LEU A 35 6.54 -8.68 -4.20
CA LEU A 35 6.60 -7.72 -5.30
C LEU A 35 7.54 -8.16 -6.44
N LYS A 36 8.49 -9.07 -6.18
CA LYS A 36 9.32 -9.68 -7.24
C LYS A 36 8.47 -10.44 -8.27
N ALA A 37 7.28 -10.93 -7.89
CA ALA A 37 6.36 -11.55 -8.83
C ALA A 37 5.96 -10.57 -9.96
N LEU A 38 5.94 -9.25 -9.71
CA LEU A 38 5.63 -8.25 -10.73
C LEU A 38 6.76 -8.04 -11.75
N GLU A 39 7.95 -8.60 -11.53
CA GLU A 39 9.05 -8.51 -12.49
C GLU A 39 8.80 -9.40 -13.72
N ILE A 40 8.14 -10.53 -13.52
CA ILE A 40 7.86 -11.54 -14.53
C ILE A 40 6.34 -11.57 -14.78
N PRO A 41 5.86 -11.12 -15.96
CA PRO A 41 4.45 -11.27 -16.32
C PRO A 41 4.03 -12.75 -16.23
N ALA A 42 2.84 -13.01 -15.68
CA ALA A 42 2.30 -14.36 -15.72
C ALA A 42 1.84 -14.66 -17.16
N GLU A 43 2.10 -15.88 -17.65
CA GLU A 43 1.54 -16.36 -18.92
C GLU A 43 0.05 -16.67 -18.73
N VAL A 44 -0.78 -15.63 -18.74
CA VAL A 44 -2.24 -15.74 -18.70
C VAL A 44 -2.77 -15.30 -20.06
N PRO A 45 -3.29 -16.21 -20.91
CA PRO A 45 -3.95 -15.84 -22.15
C PRO A 45 -5.08 -14.85 -21.82
N GLU A 46 -5.04 -13.66 -22.42
CA GLU A 46 -5.96 -12.52 -22.19
C GLU A 46 -5.73 -11.69 -20.91
N GLY A 47 -4.94 -12.18 -19.96
CA GLY A 47 -4.66 -11.51 -18.68
C GLY A 47 -5.85 -11.44 -17.72
N ALA A 48 -5.60 -10.97 -16.50
CA ALA A 48 -6.66 -10.74 -15.53
C ALA A 48 -7.46 -9.46 -15.86
N PRO A 49 -8.80 -9.51 -15.86
CA PRO A 49 -9.61 -8.32 -16.07
C PRO A 49 -9.40 -7.31 -14.93
N MET A 50 -9.33 -6.02 -15.28
CA MET A 50 -9.15 -4.94 -14.30
C MET A 50 -10.21 -4.91 -13.20
N SER A 51 -11.41 -5.43 -13.47
CA SER A 51 -12.45 -5.59 -12.44
C SER A 51 -12.02 -6.52 -11.30
N GLN A 52 -11.30 -7.61 -11.58
CA GLN A 52 -10.74 -8.48 -10.54
C GLN A 52 -9.64 -7.78 -9.74
N LEU A 53 -8.79 -7.00 -10.40
CA LEU A 53 -7.77 -6.19 -9.73
C LEU A 53 -8.41 -5.17 -8.77
N HIS A 54 -9.49 -4.51 -9.19
CA HIS A 54 -10.24 -3.57 -8.35
C HIS A 54 -10.93 -4.25 -7.17
N LEU A 55 -11.57 -5.40 -7.39
CA LEU A 55 -12.20 -6.19 -6.32
C LEU A 55 -11.17 -6.67 -5.29
N ALA A 56 -9.99 -7.10 -5.76
CA ALA A 56 -8.90 -7.47 -4.87
C ALA A 56 -8.38 -6.27 -4.06
N ALA A 57 -8.28 -5.08 -4.67
CA ALA A 57 -7.92 -3.86 -3.96
C ALA A 57 -8.97 -3.46 -2.90
N ASP A 58 -10.25 -3.71 -3.15
CA ASP A 58 -11.31 -3.52 -2.15
C ASP A 58 -11.21 -4.50 -0.98
N ALA A 59 -10.83 -5.75 -1.24
CA ALA A 59 -10.54 -6.72 -0.18
C ALA A 59 -9.35 -6.29 0.68
N VAL A 60 -8.28 -5.75 0.07
CA VAL A 60 -7.14 -5.16 0.80
C VAL A 60 -7.62 -4.00 1.67
N ASN A 61 -8.41 -3.10 1.11
CA ASN A 61 -8.96 -1.94 1.81
C ASN A 61 -9.72 -2.34 3.09
N MET A 62 -10.67 -3.28 2.96
CA MET A 62 -11.46 -3.78 4.07
C MET A 62 -10.60 -4.42 5.16
N ASN A 63 -9.63 -5.25 4.79
CA ASN A 63 -8.77 -5.94 5.77
C ASN A 63 -7.74 -5.01 6.42
N ALA A 64 -7.32 -3.96 5.73
CA ALA A 64 -6.51 -2.89 6.32
C ALA A 64 -7.31 -2.16 7.42
N THR A 65 -8.58 -1.82 7.16
CA THR A 65 -9.46 -1.21 8.19
C THR A 65 -9.64 -2.15 9.38
N LYS A 66 -9.92 -3.44 9.17
CA LYS A 66 -10.03 -4.43 10.26
C LYS A 66 -8.75 -4.49 11.10
N THR A 67 -7.60 -4.54 10.44
CA THR A 67 -6.29 -4.58 11.12
C THR A 67 -6.10 -3.31 11.96
N GLN A 68 -6.39 -2.14 11.39
CA GLN A 68 -6.30 -0.89 12.13
C GLN A 68 -7.20 -0.87 13.37
N MET A 69 -8.45 -1.33 13.24
CA MET A 69 -9.40 -1.38 14.35
C MET A 69 -8.92 -2.32 15.46
N LEU A 70 -8.41 -3.50 15.10
CA LEU A 70 -7.91 -4.50 16.04
C LEU A 70 -6.75 -3.98 16.90
N PHE A 71 -5.85 -3.21 16.29
CA PHE A 71 -4.66 -2.66 16.93
C PHE A 71 -4.83 -1.21 17.44
N SER A 72 -6.06 -0.69 17.47
CA SER A 72 -6.33 0.72 17.78
C SER A 72 -5.85 1.17 19.17
N ASP A 73 -5.80 0.25 20.14
CA ASP A 73 -5.33 0.51 21.50
C ASP A 73 -3.87 0.07 21.76
N GLY A 74 -3.20 -0.50 20.76
CA GLY A 74 -1.83 -1.03 20.85
C GLY A 74 -1.72 -2.51 20.48
N ASN A 75 -0.49 -3.04 20.48
CA ASN A 75 -0.17 -4.39 20.01
C ASN A 75 -0.43 -5.52 21.04
N GLY A 76 -0.93 -5.20 22.23
CA GLY A 76 -1.22 -6.17 23.31
C GLY A 76 -2.43 -7.08 23.06
N VAL A 77 -2.95 -7.11 21.83
CA VAL A 77 -4.07 -7.94 21.38
C VAL A 77 -3.77 -9.43 21.58
N ASP A 78 -4.80 -10.25 21.79
CA ASP A 78 -4.65 -11.71 21.78
C ASP A 78 -3.89 -12.19 20.53
N ALA A 79 -2.84 -12.99 20.74
CA ALA A 79 -1.93 -13.39 19.67
C ALA A 79 -2.61 -14.26 18.59
N THR A 80 -3.66 -15.00 18.94
CA THR A 80 -4.41 -15.83 17.97
C THR A 80 -5.27 -14.95 17.08
N ALA A 81 -6.00 -14.01 17.68
CA ALA A 81 -6.82 -13.04 16.95
C ALA A 81 -5.97 -12.14 16.04
N ALA A 82 -4.84 -11.63 16.58
CA ALA A 82 -3.87 -10.86 15.83
C ALA A 82 -3.30 -11.65 14.64
N ALA A 83 -2.88 -12.90 14.86
CA ALA A 83 -2.35 -13.73 13.79
C ALA A 83 -3.38 -14.03 12.69
N ALA A 84 -4.65 -14.27 13.06
CA ALA A 84 -5.71 -14.47 12.08
C ALA A 84 -5.91 -13.23 11.19
N ALA A 85 -6.06 -12.05 11.79
CA ALA A 85 -6.28 -10.81 11.06
C ALA A 85 -5.08 -10.42 10.18
N LEU A 86 -3.86 -10.52 10.71
CA LEU A 86 -2.64 -10.19 9.96
C LEU A 86 -2.42 -11.15 8.78
N LYS A 87 -2.70 -12.44 8.95
CA LYS A 87 -2.63 -13.43 7.85
C LYS A 87 -3.74 -13.23 6.82
N GLU A 88 -4.94 -12.83 7.23
CA GLU A 88 -6.03 -12.49 6.30
C GLU A 88 -5.64 -11.29 5.44
N LEU A 89 -5.12 -10.20 6.05
CA LEU A 89 -4.59 -9.05 5.31
C LEU A 89 -3.47 -9.46 4.35
N HIS A 90 -2.54 -10.31 4.82
CA HIS A 90 -1.45 -10.81 4.00
C HIS A 90 -1.97 -11.56 2.75
N LEU A 91 -2.92 -12.49 2.94
CA LEU A 91 -3.50 -13.29 1.88
C LEU A 91 -4.19 -12.42 0.82
N VAL A 92 -4.96 -11.40 1.21
CA VAL A 92 -5.64 -10.53 0.23
C VAL A 92 -4.66 -9.64 -0.52
N VAL A 93 -3.55 -9.22 0.09
CA VAL A 93 -2.48 -8.49 -0.61
C VAL A 93 -1.77 -9.40 -1.61
N MET A 94 -1.49 -10.65 -1.26
CA MET A 94 -0.94 -11.64 -2.20
C MET A 94 -1.88 -11.89 -3.38
N GLY A 95 -3.18 -12.07 -3.11
CA GLY A 95 -4.19 -12.22 -4.16
C GLY A 95 -4.25 -11.02 -5.09
N PHE A 96 -4.19 -9.80 -4.53
CA PHE A 96 -4.07 -8.57 -5.30
C PHE A 96 -2.81 -8.55 -6.19
N VAL A 97 -1.64 -8.90 -5.65
CA VAL A 97 -0.38 -8.97 -6.42
C VAL A 97 -0.48 -9.99 -7.56
N ALA A 98 -1.11 -11.14 -7.33
CA ALA A 98 -1.33 -12.14 -8.37
C ALA A 98 -2.22 -11.61 -9.50
N HIS A 99 -3.32 -10.92 -9.19
CA HIS A 99 -4.14 -10.27 -10.22
C HIS A 99 -3.39 -9.16 -10.96
N ALA A 100 -2.55 -8.39 -10.25
CA ALA A 100 -1.72 -7.37 -10.87
C ALA A 100 -0.70 -7.99 -11.83
N GLN A 101 -0.04 -9.08 -11.42
CA GLN A 101 0.91 -9.83 -12.24
C GLN A 101 0.24 -10.40 -13.50
N ALA A 102 -0.97 -10.94 -13.36
CA ALA A 102 -1.77 -11.47 -14.46
C ALA A 102 -2.27 -10.38 -15.43
N ALA A 103 -2.33 -9.12 -15.01
CA ALA A 103 -2.66 -8.01 -15.90
C ALA A 103 -1.47 -7.55 -16.77
N LEU A 104 -0.23 -7.90 -16.40
CA LEU A 104 0.98 -7.48 -17.10
C LEU A 104 1.14 -8.16 -18.46
N GLY A 105 1.82 -7.49 -19.40
CA GLY A 105 2.18 -8.06 -20.70
C GLY A 105 1.05 -8.06 -21.73
N THR A 106 -0.15 -7.61 -21.36
CA THR A 106 -1.35 -7.68 -22.20
C THR A 106 -1.68 -6.38 -22.93
N GLN A 107 -1.27 -5.23 -22.37
CA GLN A 107 -1.68 -3.90 -22.84
C GLN A 107 -0.48 -2.98 -23.17
N GLY A 108 0.73 -3.53 -23.15
CA GLY A 108 1.97 -2.81 -23.46
C GLY A 108 2.65 -2.14 -22.26
N LYS A 109 3.91 -1.74 -22.47
CA LYS A 109 4.84 -1.35 -21.39
C LYS A 109 4.38 -0.16 -20.53
N THR A 110 3.69 0.82 -21.10
CA THR A 110 3.19 1.98 -20.35
C THR A 110 2.09 1.60 -19.37
N PHE A 111 1.21 0.67 -19.77
CA PHE A 111 0.19 0.12 -18.89
C PHE A 111 0.84 -0.72 -17.79
N ASP A 112 1.76 -1.62 -18.16
CA ASP A 112 2.48 -2.46 -17.22
C ASP A 112 3.20 -1.63 -16.16
N ALA A 113 3.88 -0.55 -16.56
CA ALA A 113 4.56 0.35 -15.65
C ALA A 113 3.58 1.01 -14.65
N ALA A 114 2.39 1.40 -15.10
CA ALA A 114 1.37 1.97 -14.23
C ALA A 114 0.85 0.93 -13.21
N VAL A 115 0.53 -0.28 -13.65
CA VAL A 115 0.09 -1.39 -12.79
C VAL A 115 1.18 -1.72 -11.76
N LYS A 116 2.43 -1.92 -12.21
CA LYS A 116 3.56 -2.21 -11.31
C LYS A 116 3.75 -1.13 -10.25
N ALA A 117 3.71 0.15 -10.65
CA ALA A 117 3.89 1.27 -9.72
C ALA A 117 2.77 1.33 -8.67
N ALA A 118 1.51 1.21 -9.09
CA ALA A 118 0.37 1.23 -8.18
C ALA A 118 0.39 0.03 -7.21
N SER A 119 0.66 -1.17 -7.73
CA SER A 119 0.72 -2.39 -6.91
C SER A 119 1.88 -2.39 -5.91
N THR A 120 3.04 -1.88 -6.32
CA THR A 120 4.19 -1.67 -5.42
C THR A 120 3.83 -0.71 -4.30
N THR A 121 3.15 0.40 -4.63
CA THR A 121 2.73 1.41 -3.64
C THR A 121 1.74 0.80 -2.63
N LEU A 122 0.72 0.07 -3.10
CA LEU A 122 -0.26 -0.56 -2.22
C LEU A 122 0.36 -1.60 -1.28
N SER A 123 1.17 -2.52 -1.83
CA SER A 123 1.84 -3.55 -1.04
C SER A 123 2.76 -2.94 0.04
N ARG A 124 3.52 -1.89 -0.30
CA ARG A 124 4.36 -1.17 0.65
C ARG A 124 3.55 -0.44 1.73
N ALA A 125 2.44 0.20 1.36
CA ALA A 125 1.55 0.85 2.32
C ALA A 125 0.96 -0.17 3.31
N CYS A 126 0.57 -1.36 2.84
CA CYS A 126 0.12 -2.45 3.72
C CYS A 126 1.23 -2.94 4.66
N GLY A 127 2.46 -3.07 4.16
CA GLY A 127 3.61 -3.40 5.00
C GLY A 127 3.88 -2.35 6.09
N ASN A 128 3.78 -1.07 5.73
CA ASN A 128 3.90 0.03 6.68
C ASN A 128 2.79 -0.03 7.76
N LEU A 129 1.54 -0.24 7.34
CA LEU A 129 0.41 -0.39 8.26
C LEU A 129 0.63 -1.54 9.25
N ILE A 130 1.03 -2.73 8.79
CA ILE A 130 1.30 -3.86 9.67
C ILE A 130 2.42 -3.53 10.66
N LYS A 131 3.51 -2.92 10.18
CA LYS A 131 4.62 -2.51 11.04
C LYS A 131 4.14 -1.56 12.13
N VAL A 132 3.47 -0.47 11.76
CA VAL A 132 2.98 0.55 12.70
C VAL A 132 1.96 -0.03 13.69
N ALA A 133 1.08 -0.92 13.23
CA ALA A 133 0.08 -1.58 14.06
C ALA A 133 0.68 -2.51 15.13
N THR A 134 1.85 -3.10 14.84
CA THR A 134 2.45 -4.16 15.67
C THR A 134 3.68 -3.71 16.44
N GLU A 135 4.22 -2.51 16.17
CA GLU A 135 5.46 -2.01 16.77
C GLU A 135 5.31 -1.57 18.24
N ASN A 136 4.13 -1.05 18.63
CA ASN A 136 3.97 -0.38 19.93
C ASN A 136 2.96 -1.08 20.86
N GLU A 137 3.33 -1.22 22.15
CA GLU A 137 2.46 -1.75 23.21
C GLU A 137 1.24 -0.90 23.49
N THR A 138 1.36 0.39 23.25
CA THR A 138 0.30 1.38 23.40
C THR A 138 -0.18 1.85 22.04
N ARG A 139 -1.34 2.51 22.03
CA ARG A 139 -1.87 3.19 20.86
C ARG A 139 -0.81 4.02 20.14
N SER A 140 -0.72 3.83 18.82
CA SER A 140 0.15 4.59 17.94
C SER A 140 -0.60 5.77 17.29
N GLU A 141 0.03 6.94 17.26
CA GLU A 141 -0.49 8.12 16.54
C GLU A 141 -0.38 7.96 15.02
N TRP A 142 0.58 7.15 14.56
CA TRP A 142 0.85 6.88 13.15
C TRP A 142 -0.08 5.84 12.52
N LEU A 143 -0.86 5.13 13.34
CA LEU A 143 -1.72 4.05 12.86
C LEU A 143 -2.81 4.55 11.89
N LYS A 144 -3.39 5.72 12.16
CA LYS A 144 -4.38 6.34 11.26
C LYS A 144 -3.74 6.87 9.97
N PRO A 145 -2.62 7.63 10.01
CA PRO A 145 -1.85 7.98 8.81
C PRO A 145 -1.49 6.78 7.94
N ALA A 146 -0.99 5.69 8.54
CA ALA A 146 -0.62 4.48 7.79
C ALA A 146 -1.83 3.82 7.09
N LEU A 147 -3.01 3.83 7.72
CA LEU A 147 -4.23 3.38 7.05
C LEU A 147 -4.62 4.31 5.89
N ALA A 148 -4.47 5.62 6.05
CA ALA A 148 -4.76 6.58 4.98
C ALA A 148 -3.84 6.39 3.76
N GLU A 149 -2.57 6.02 3.96
CA GLU A 149 -1.67 5.63 2.86
C GLU A 149 -2.21 4.43 2.07
N VAL A 150 -2.76 3.42 2.76
CA VAL A 150 -3.41 2.27 2.10
C VAL A 150 -4.63 2.73 1.30
N TYR A 151 -5.45 3.62 1.85
CA TYR A 151 -6.63 4.15 1.15
C TYR A 151 -6.26 4.92 -0.12
N GLU A 152 -5.25 5.79 -0.06
CA GLU A 152 -4.78 6.51 -1.25
C GLU A 152 -4.14 5.56 -2.27
N ALA A 153 -3.44 4.52 -1.83
CA ALA A 153 -2.90 3.50 -2.73
C ALA A 153 -4.00 2.68 -3.43
N VAL A 154 -5.06 2.29 -2.71
CA VAL A 154 -6.24 1.61 -3.30
C VAL A 154 -6.92 2.53 -4.31
N LYS A 155 -7.07 3.81 -3.99
CA LYS A 155 -7.64 4.81 -4.92
C LYS A 155 -6.78 4.96 -6.18
N ALA A 156 -5.45 4.94 -6.05
CA ALA A 156 -4.54 4.98 -7.18
C ALA A 156 -4.71 3.74 -8.09
N VAL A 157 -4.88 2.55 -7.51
CA VAL A 157 -5.22 1.33 -8.26
C VAL A 157 -6.53 1.51 -9.03
N LYS A 158 -7.58 2.03 -8.38
CA LYS A 158 -8.89 2.28 -9.03
C LYS A 158 -8.85 3.33 -10.14
N GLN A 159 -7.81 4.16 -10.16
CA GLN A 159 -7.56 5.19 -11.19
C GLN A 159 -6.56 4.75 -12.25
N LEU A 160 -6.17 3.47 -12.26
CA LEU A 160 -5.36 2.90 -13.33
C LEU A 160 -6.09 3.05 -14.67
N PRO A 161 -5.33 3.25 -15.76
CA PRO A 161 -5.91 3.25 -17.09
C PRO A 161 -6.61 1.92 -17.35
N LYS A 162 -7.75 1.96 -18.04
CA LYS A 162 -8.54 0.75 -18.35
C LYS A 162 -7.89 -0.16 -19.41
N ASP A 163 -7.02 0.40 -20.24
CA ASP A 163 -6.35 -0.25 -21.36
C ASP A 163 -5.04 0.46 -21.73
N GLY A 164 -4.27 -0.12 -22.64
CA GLY A 164 -2.98 0.42 -23.08
C GLY A 164 -3.06 1.81 -23.72
N ARG A 165 -4.12 2.06 -24.50
CA ARG A 165 -4.33 3.36 -25.16
C ARG A 165 -4.57 4.47 -24.13
N ALA A 166 -5.42 4.20 -23.14
CA ALA A 166 -5.66 5.11 -22.03
C ALA A 166 -4.39 5.36 -21.20
N ALA A 167 -3.55 4.34 -21.04
CA ALA A 167 -2.27 4.47 -20.34
C ALA A 167 -1.33 5.45 -21.07
N VAL A 168 -1.18 5.28 -22.39
CA VAL A 168 -0.37 6.18 -23.23
C VAL A 168 -0.93 7.59 -23.22
N ALA A 169 -2.24 7.76 -23.40
CA ALA A 169 -2.88 9.07 -23.37
C ALA A 169 -2.65 9.79 -22.03
N LYS A 170 -2.81 9.08 -20.89
CA LYS A 170 -2.54 9.63 -19.56
C LYS A 170 -1.08 10.05 -19.38
N ALA A 171 -0.15 9.23 -19.89
CA ALA A 171 1.28 9.56 -19.85
C ALA A 171 1.61 10.81 -20.69
N MET A 172 1.04 10.92 -21.91
CA MET A 172 1.21 12.09 -22.77
C MET A 172 0.63 13.36 -22.14
N LEU A 173 -0.55 13.29 -21.53
CA LEU A 173 -1.15 14.42 -20.81
C LEU A 173 -0.27 14.86 -19.64
N LYS A 174 0.30 13.91 -18.88
CA LYS A 174 1.24 14.24 -17.80
C LYS A 174 2.49 14.95 -18.33
N ALA A 175 3.06 14.49 -19.44
CA ALA A 175 4.20 15.14 -20.08
C ALA A 175 3.84 16.55 -20.58
N ALA A 176 2.68 16.71 -21.22
CA ALA A 176 2.20 18.02 -21.68
C ALA A 176 1.98 19.01 -20.52
N THR A 177 1.42 18.55 -19.40
CA THR A 177 1.28 19.38 -18.19
C THR A 177 2.64 19.85 -17.68
N ILE A 178 3.64 18.96 -17.61
CA ILE A 178 5.00 19.34 -17.19
C ILE A 178 5.58 20.41 -18.14
N VAL A 179 5.47 20.21 -19.45
CA VAL A 179 5.97 21.19 -20.43
C VAL A 179 5.27 22.53 -20.29
N LYS A 180 3.94 22.51 -20.09
CA LYS A 180 3.14 23.72 -19.87
C LYS A 180 3.54 24.43 -18.57
N ASP A 181 3.72 23.70 -17.47
CA ASP A 181 4.09 24.26 -16.17
C ASP A 181 5.50 24.89 -16.25
N VAL A 182 6.47 24.20 -16.88
CA VAL A 182 7.81 24.76 -17.16
C VAL A 182 7.72 26.03 -18.03
N SER A 183 6.88 26.03 -19.06
CA SER A 183 6.68 27.23 -19.90
C SER A 183 6.13 28.42 -19.12
N ASN A 184 5.22 28.16 -18.17
CA ASN A 184 4.66 29.20 -17.30
C ASN A 184 5.73 29.73 -16.35
N GLU A 185 6.46 28.84 -15.67
CA GLU A 185 7.56 29.21 -14.76
C GLU A 185 8.64 30.04 -15.47
N LEU A 186 9.03 29.66 -16.70
CA LEU A 186 9.98 30.45 -17.51
C LEU A 186 9.44 31.83 -17.90
N SER A 187 8.14 31.93 -18.18
CA SER A 187 7.49 33.21 -18.52
C SER A 187 7.42 34.14 -17.30
N GLU A 188 7.15 33.58 -16.11
CA GLU A 188 7.17 34.31 -14.84
C GLU A 188 8.59 34.79 -14.48
N LEU A 189 9.63 33.98 -14.72
CA LEU A 189 11.02 34.41 -14.54
C LEU A 189 11.42 35.51 -15.53
N GLY A 190 11.05 35.36 -16.82
CA GLY A 190 11.36 36.33 -17.86
C GLY A 190 10.66 37.68 -17.69
N SER A 191 9.44 37.69 -17.12
CA SER A 191 8.71 38.91 -16.78
C SER A 191 9.24 39.62 -15.51
N GLY A 192 10.09 38.95 -14.72
CA GLY A 192 10.84 39.54 -13.60
C GLY A 192 12.21 40.14 -13.98
N GLY A 193 12.69 39.92 -15.21
CA GLY A 193 14.03 40.36 -15.68
C GLY A 193 14.18 41.86 -15.99
N GLY A 194 13.15 42.67 -15.71
CA GLY A 194 13.10 44.10 -16.01
C GLY A 194 13.68 45.02 -14.94
N VAL A 195 14.77 44.65 -14.23
CA VAL A 195 15.59 45.60 -13.45
C VAL A 195 17.07 45.25 -13.54
N PHE A 196 17.60 45.12 -14.76
CA PHE A 196 19.02 45.40 -14.97
C PHE A 196 19.12 46.88 -15.34
N ARG A 197 19.31 47.72 -14.33
CA ARG A 197 19.70 49.12 -14.53
C ARG A 197 21.13 49.10 -15.07
N ALA A 198 21.29 49.49 -16.34
CA ALA A 198 22.54 49.94 -16.90
C ALA A 198 23.01 51.23 -16.21
#